data_AF-A0A176J5X3-F1
#
_entry.id   AF-A0A176J5X3-F1
#
_cell.length_a   1.000
_cell.length_b   1.000
_cell.length_c   1.000
_cell.angle_alpha   90.00
_cell.angle_beta   90.00
_cell.angle_gamma   90.00
#
_symmetry.space_group_name_H-M   'P 1'
#
loop_
_entity.id
_entity.type
_entity.pdbx_description
1 polymer ?
#
loop_
_entity_poly.entity_id
_entity_poly.type
_entity_poly.pdbx_seq_one_letter_code
_entity_poly.pdbx_strand_id
1 'polypeptide(L)'
;MKDQLLMVKRKLRMMDISIFQTQVSGDTKGYKLVYSFKTEAKDHQDALEKTFRLFNVHDTVPADYTARFIQTGDILFIDEGRRGQEYYRLHSGGWKKINRIHVR
;
A
#
# COMPACT_ATOMS: atom_id res chain seq x y z
N MET A 1 -42.15 -1.94 -4.93
CA MET A 1 -41.10 -2.29 -3.94
C MET A 1 -39.88 -1.47 -4.26
N LYS A 2 -39.53 -0.49 -3.41
CA LYS A 2 -38.29 0.27 -3.55
C LYS A 2 -37.24 -0.49 -2.76
N ASP A 3 -36.30 -1.12 -3.45
CA ASP A 3 -35.15 -1.75 -2.81
C ASP A 3 -34.36 -0.67 -2.08
N GLN A 4 -34.53 -0.67 -0.76
CA GLN A 4 -33.80 0.18 0.16
C GLN A 4 -32.38 -0.40 0.23
N LEU A 5 -31.51 0.09 -0.66
CA LEU A 5 -30.10 -0.26 -0.70
C LEU A 5 -29.46 0.14 0.63
N LEU A 6 -29.35 -0.82 1.56
CA LEU A 6 -28.62 -0.66 2.82
C LEU A 6 -27.15 -0.45 2.48
N MET A 7 -26.77 0.82 2.31
CA MET A 7 -25.38 1.24 2.16
C MET A 7 -24.70 1.08 3.52
N VAL A 8 -24.27 -0.14 3.84
CA VAL A 8 -23.47 -0.42 5.03
C VAL A 8 -22.15 0.33 4.87
N LYS A 9 -22.02 1.49 5.54
CA LYS A 9 -20.75 2.21 5.61
C LYS A 9 -19.73 1.28 6.25
N ARG A 10 -18.80 0.75 5.45
CA ARG A 10 -17.67 -0.04 5.97
C ARG A 10 -16.91 0.83 6.98
N LYS A 11 -16.78 0.32 8.21
CA LYS A 11 -16.04 0.99 9.28
C LYS A 11 -14.58 1.15 8.85
N LEU A 12 -14.02 2.34 9.07
CA LEU A 12 -12.59 2.59 8.86
C LEU A 12 -11.77 1.75 9.84
N ARG A 13 -10.62 1.29 9.37
CA ARG A 13 -9.70 0.42 10.09
C ARG A 13 -8.31 1.03 10.03
N MET A 14 -7.61 0.98 11.14
CA MET A 14 -6.21 1.36 11.19
C MET A 14 -5.36 0.24 10.61
N MET A 15 -4.55 0.55 9.61
CA MET A 15 -3.66 -0.40 8.95
C MET A 15 -2.23 0.12 9.05
N ASP A 16 -1.30 -0.78 9.40
CA ASP A 16 0.13 -0.52 9.36
C ASP A 16 0.64 -0.81 7.94
N ILE A 17 1.21 0.20 7.28
CA ILE A 17 1.71 0.11 5.91
C ILE A 17 3.23 0.20 5.94
N SER A 18 3.89 -0.71 5.21
CA SER A 18 5.33 -0.67 5.00
C SER A 18 5.65 -0.66 3.50
N ILE A 19 6.51 0.27 3.09
CA ILE A 19 6.90 0.49 1.70
C ILE A 19 8.26 -0.16 1.46
N PHE A 20 8.31 -1.04 0.46
CA PHE A 20 9.52 -1.73 0.05
C PHE A 20 9.89 -1.35 -1.38
N GLN A 21 11.13 -0.91 -1.56
CA GLN A 21 11.67 -0.51 -2.85
C GLN A 21 12.99 -1.20 -3.12
N THR A 22 13.29 -1.44 -4.39
CA THR A 22 14.63 -1.78 -4.85
C THR A 22 15.47 -0.51 -5.00
N GLN A 23 16.78 -0.63 -4.79
CA GLN A 23 17.72 0.48 -4.96
C GLN A 23 17.78 0.96 -6.41
N VAL A 24 17.69 0.03 -7.37
CA VAL A 24 17.61 0.33 -8.80
C VAL A 24 16.20 0.03 -9.30
N SER A 25 15.61 0.99 -10.02
CA SER A 25 14.30 0.87 -10.64
C SER A 25 14.26 -0.31 -11.62
N GLY A 26 13.24 -1.16 -11.52
CA GLY A 26 13.05 -2.31 -12.40
C GLY A 26 13.66 -3.62 -11.93
N ASP A 27 14.49 -3.59 -10.89
CA ASP A 27 14.98 -4.81 -10.25
C ASP A 27 13.84 -5.60 -9.61
N THR A 28 13.98 -6.92 -9.61
CA THR A 28 12.98 -7.86 -9.06
C THR A 28 13.39 -8.46 -7.72
N LYS A 29 14.54 -8.04 -7.18
CA LYS A 29 15.18 -8.55 -5.95
C LYS A 29 15.85 -7.40 -5.19
N GLY A 30 16.21 -7.65 -3.92
CA GLY A 30 16.92 -6.67 -3.09
C GLY A 30 16.02 -5.56 -2.56
N TYR A 31 14.74 -5.86 -2.35
CA TYR A 31 13.80 -4.95 -1.73
C TYR A 31 14.25 -4.58 -0.31
N LYS A 32 14.23 -3.28 0.00
CA LYS A 32 14.48 -2.75 1.33
C LYS A 32 13.25 -2.00 1.83
N LEU A 33 12.98 -2.12 3.11
CA LEU A 33 12.01 -1.26 3.78
C LEU A 33 12.52 0.18 3.74
N VAL A 34 11.76 1.07 3.12
CA VAL A 34 12.13 2.49 3.01
C VAL A 34 11.31 3.39 3.92
N TYR A 35 10.09 2.98 4.27
CA TYR A 35 9.22 3.77 5.14
C TYR A 35 8.08 2.92 5.71
N SER A 36 7.60 3.27 6.90
CA SER A 36 6.43 2.65 7.53
C SER A 36 5.56 3.71 8.19
N PHE A 37 4.24 3.57 8.09
CA PHE A 37 3.28 4.49 8.68
C PHE A 37 1.92 3.82 8.88
N LYS A 38 1.02 4.51 9.61
CA LYS A 38 -0.36 4.05 9.81
C LYS A 38 -1.33 4.84 8.94
N THR A 39 -2.30 4.17 8.35
CA THR A 39 -3.38 4.82 7.59
C THR A 39 -4.75 4.25 7.90
N GLU A 40 -5.75 5.11 8.00
CA GLU A 40 -7.14 4.68 8.15
C GLU A 40 -7.72 4.36 6.79
N ALA A 41 -8.18 3.14 6.60
CA ALA A 41 -8.75 2.69 5.34
C ALA A 41 -9.94 1.75 5.55
N LYS A 42 -10.84 1.71 4.55
CA LYS A 42 -11.98 0.78 4.55
C LYS A 42 -11.52 -0.65 4.28
N ASP A 43 -10.64 -0.80 3.30
CA ASP A 43 -10.07 -2.05 2.82
C ASP A 43 -8.67 -1.82 2.23
N HIS A 44 -8.00 -2.91 1.83
CA HIS A 44 -6.67 -2.84 1.27
C HIS A 44 -6.63 -1.97 0.02
N GLN A 45 -7.66 -2.00 -0.84
CA GLN A 45 -7.69 -1.16 -2.04
C GLN A 45 -7.67 0.34 -1.68
N ASP A 46 -8.52 0.77 -0.74
CA ASP A 46 -8.51 2.15 -0.22
C ASP A 46 -7.16 2.51 0.41
N ALA A 47 -6.53 1.60 1.16
CA ALA A 47 -5.21 1.82 1.76
C ALA A 47 -4.11 1.99 0.69
N LEU A 48 -4.12 1.15 -0.36
CA LEU A 48 -3.16 1.19 -1.46
C LEU A 48 -3.30 2.50 -2.26
N GLU A 49 -4.52 2.94 -2.55
CA GLU A 49 -4.78 4.19 -3.26
C GLU A 49 -4.36 5.42 -2.44
N LYS A 50 -4.69 5.44 -1.15
CA LYS A 50 -4.25 6.49 -0.23
C LYS A 50 -2.74 6.56 -0.14
N THR A 51 -2.08 5.41 0.01
CA THR A 51 -0.63 5.32 0.06
C THR A 51 -0.02 5.84 -1.24
N PHE A 52 -0.52 5.39 -2.39
CA PHE A 52 0.00 5.86 -3.68
C PHE A 52 -0.13 7.40 -3.82
N ARG A 53 -1.26 7.99 -3.46
CA ARG A 53 -1.44 9.45 -3.49
C ARG A 53 -0.53 10.18 -2.50
N LEU A 54 -0.30 9.60 -1.32
CA LEU A 54 0.54 10.19 -0.27
C LEU A 54 2.02 10.26 -0.68
N PHE A 55 2.51 9.27 -1.42
CA PHE A 55 3.94 9.18 -1.79
C PHE A 55 4.25 9.54 -3.25
N ASN A 56 3.26 9.95 -4.05
CA ASN A 56 3.44 10.34 -5.45
C ASN A 56 2.97 11.77 -5.78
N VAL A 57 2.44 12.50 -4.80
CA VAL A 57 2.18 13.94 -4.94
C VAL A 57 3.19 14.67 -4.08
N HIS A 58 4.01 15.52 -4.69
CA HIS A 58 5.14 16.18 -4.03
C HIS A 58 4.76 16.83 -2.70
N ASP A 59 3.61 17.51 -2.66
CA ASP A 59 3.17 18.28 -1.48
C ASP A 59 2.55 17.41 -0.37
N THR A 60 2.28 16.13 -0.63
CA THR A 60 1.69 15.21 0.36
C THR A 60 2.73 14.26 0.96
N VAL A 61 3.92 14.15 0.34
CA VAL A 61 4.98 13.27 0.83
C VAL A 61 5.44 13.71 2.23
N PRO A 62 5.53 12.79 3.20
CA PRO A 62 6.07 13.10 4.52
C PRO A 62 7.48 13.69 4.43
N ALA A 63 7.76 14.73 5.22
CA ALA A 63 9.04 15.44 5.18
C ALA A 63 10.26 14.57 5.56
N ASP A 64 10.03 13.49 6.30
CA ASP A 64 11.01 12.48 6.70
C ASP A 64 11.12 11.31 5.73
N TYR A 65 10.36 11.31 4.62
CA TYR A 65 10.48 10.32 3.56
C TYR A 65 11.63 10.66 2.62
N THR A 66 12.72 9.89 2.70
CA THR A 66 13.94 10.13 1.92
C THR A 66 14.06 9.27 0.66
N ALA A 67 13.07 8.43 0.37
CA ALA A 67 13.09 7.52 -0.77
C ALA A 67 12.39 8.13 -2.00
N ARG A 68 12.48 7.44 -3.14
CA ARG A 68 11.82 7.89 -4.37
C ARG A 68 10.32 7.68 -4.30
N PHE A 69 9.57 8.36 -5.17
CA PHE A 69 8.14 8.11 -5.35
C PHE A 69 7.88 6.62 -5.68
N ILE A 70 6.68 6.16 -5.32
CA ILE A 70 6.27 4.78 -5.58
C ILE A 70 6.10 4.59 -7.09
N GLN A 71 6.66 3.51 -7.62
CA GLN A 71 6.54 3.16 -9.03
C GLN A 71 6.29 1.67 -9.22
N THR A 72 6.02 1.28 -10.46
CA THR A 72 5.88 -0.11 -10.88
C THR A 72 7.04 -0.97 -10.36
N GLY A 73 6.71 -2.10 -9.72
CA GLY A 73 7.67 -3.02 -9.11
C GLY A 73 7.78 -2.85 -7.60
N ASP A 74 7.45 -1.69 -7.04
CA ASP A 74 7.49 -1.46 -5.59
C ASP A 74 6.41 -2.27 -4.87
N ILE A 75 6.66 -2.54 -3.60
CA ILE A 75 5.85 -3.43 -2.79
C ILE A 75 5.32 -2.69 -1.58
N LEU A 76 4.03 -2.82 -1.32
CA LEU A 76 3.39 -2.42 -0.08
C LEU A 76 3.05 -3.67 0.73
N PHE A 77 3.43 -3.65 1.98
CA PHE A 77 2.96 -4.61 2.98
C PHE A 77 1.92 -3.92 3.85
N ILE A 78 0.77 -4.58 4.02
CA ILE A 78 -0.33 -4.11 4.86
C ILE A 78 -0.50 -5.10 6.00
N ASP A 79 -0.44 -4.61 7.22
CA ASP A 79 -0.72 -5.38 8.43
C ASP A 79 -1.97 -4.80 9.14
N GLU A 80 -2.98 -5.64 9.30
CA GLU A 80 -4.21 -5.34 10.05
C GLU A 80 -4.21 -6.02 11.45
N GLY A 81 -3.05 -6.46 11.92
CA GLY A 81 -2.85 -7.22 13.15
C GLY A 81 -3.61 -8.54 13.10
N ARG A 82 -4.65 -8.67 13.94
CA ARG A 82 -5.44 -9.91 14.05
C ARG A 82 -6.21 -10.29 12.78
N ARG A 83 -6.40 -9.34 11.85
CA ARG A 83 -7.13 -9.59 10.58
C ARG A 83 -6.24 -10.11 9.47
N GLY A 84 -4.93 -10.23 9.73
CA GLY A 84 -3.96 -10.76 8.79
C GLY A 84 -3.12 -9.66 8.15
N GLN A 85 -2.25 -10.11 7.26
CA GLN A 85 -1.22 -9.30 6.64
C GLN A 85 -1.01 -9.72 5.20
N GLU A 86 -0.81 -8.77 4.29
CA GLU A 86 -0.76 -9.03 2.86
C GLU A 86 0.29 -8.16 2.17
N TYR A 87 0.90 -8.70 1.11
CA TYR A 87 1.84 -7.98 0.26
C TYR A 87 1.20 -7.68 -1.09
N TYR A 88 1.44 -6.48 -1.59
CA TYR A 88 0.96 -6.01 -2.88
C TYR A 88 2.11 -5.40 -3.66
N ARG A 89 2.25 -5.78 -4.93
CA ARG A 89 3.19 -5.17 -5.86
C ARG A 89 2.45 -4.24 -6.81
N LEU A 90 3.01 -3.07 -7.08
CA LEU A 90 2.48 -2.19 -8.12
C LEU A 90 2.87 -2.71 -9.50
N HIS A 91 1.88 -2.95 -10.36
CA HIS A 91 2.08 -3.24 -11.78
C HIS A 91 1.50 -2.09 -12.61
N SER A 92 1.79 -2.06 -13.92
CA SER A 92 1.20 -1.08 -14.84
C SER A 92 -0.33 -1.09 -14.85
N GLY A 93 -0.95 -2.26 -14.60
CA GLY A 93 -2.40 -2.43 -14.43
C GLY A 93 -2.92 -2.25 -13.01
N GLY A 94 -2.12 -1.68 -12.10
CA GLY A 94 -2.47 -1.48 -10.69
C GLY A 94 -1.88 -2.51 -9.74
N TRP A 95 -2.35 -2.49 -8.49
CA TRP A 95 -1.85 -3.32 -7.41
C TRP A 95 -2.26 -4.78 -7.56
N LYS A 96 -1.30 -5.69 -7.39
CA LYS A 96 -1.56 -7.13 -7.36
C LYS A 96 -1.03 -7.72 -6.06
N LYS A 97 -1.86 -8.54 -5.42
CA LYS A 97 -1.45 -9.31 -4.24
C LYS A 97 -0.36 -10.31 -4.63
N ILE A 98 0.70 -10.38 -3.84
CA ILE A 98 1.84 -11.27 -4.05
C ILE A 98 2.15 -12.07 -2.77
N ASN A 99 2.86 -13.18 -2.92
CA ASN A 99 3.36 -13.95 -1.78
C ASN A 99 4.63 -13.27 -1.20
N ARG A 100 4.81 -13.33 0.13
CA ARG A 100 5.97 -12.82 0.88
C ARG A 100 7.32 -13.27 0.32
N ILE A 101 7.39 -14.44 -0.33
CA ILE A 101 8.64 -14.97 -0.92
C ILE A 101 9.29 -13.97 -1.90
N HIS A 102 8.51 -13.10 -2.53
CA HIS A 102 9.02 -12.10 -3.48
C HIS A 102 9.70 -10.89 -2.83
N VAL A 103 9.76 -10.83 -1.49
CA VAL A 103 10.34 -9.71 -0.72
C VAL A 103 11.63 -10.14 0.01
N ARG A 104 12.04 -11.41 -0.12
CA ARG A 104 13.27 -11.95 0.50
C ARG A 104 14.49 -11.83 -0.41
#